data_AF-A0A1Q9EU99-F1
#
_entry.id   AF-A0A1Q9EU99-F1
#
_cell.length_a   1.000
_cell.length_b   1.000
_cell.length_c   1.000
_cell.angle_alpha   90.00
_cell.angle_beta   90.00
_cell.angle_gamma   90.00
#
_symmetry.space_group_name_H-M   'P 1'
#
loop_
_entity.id
_entity.type
_entity.pdbx_description
1 polymer ?
#
loop_
_entity_poly.entity_id
_entity_poly.type
_entity_poly.pdbx_seq_one_letter_code
_entity_poly.pdbx_strand_id
1 'polypeptide(L)'
;MLPGALDKKTVIGKIKVFPTPEYKSKQPHDAVVAQLPATGILLWPSKSGKAVALISMILEQYRGCFERIYLFSPSINVDDGWRPVKQYIEETMKVNTDKEQVYFENWDEAALRRIIDQQRKITQVSKQMKMKQLYQILILVDDFADSPNLHKRTGDSALDTLFVRGRHFQISTWVSTQKLCLISNAVRVNAQFFMVWRLRNQLEKDSLLEELTALVSKKQLEAMHEEAVREPYSFLYIYLLQAAGRDVPHSLRQALSDRLFGRKKKNITTIWVDSRKRVAGTDSDFEFDSGETVHLQGSAKLGVFKIRVADTFLSTDRGTYLYWRDTALGTLNWAQLPTGAYTEVRLAAWVSSNFAAATYVESRNELKVAYDGNRLILNDQELRTQFPGFINEAGNQQVFTFVQMQPYSAIYLRCSSLANAAETVGPLGHDIIAKIVCKQGVGHIMEADTHENHMVNVRGPITLRYLRFKLTDYESNVVNLRGTSLSFCLYLDG
;
A
#
# COMPACT_ATOMS: atom_id res chain seq x y z
N MET A 1 -3.86 55.43 -15.48
CA MET A 1 -3.25 54.31 -16.24
C MET A 1 -2.05 53.81 -15.45
N LEU A 2 -1.86 52.49 -15.33
CA LEU A 2 -0.72 51.89 -14.63
C LEU A 2 -0.05 50.84 -15.55
N PRO A 3 1.25 50.96 -15.86
CA PRO A 3 2.02 49.89 -16.48
C PRO A 3 2.54 48.93 -15.39
N GLY A 4 2.11 47.67 -15.41
CA GLY A 4 2.35 46.74 -14.30
C GLY A 4 2.37 45.26 -14.68
N ALA A 5 2.84 44.91 -15.87
CA ALA A 5 2.90 43.53 -16.38
C ALA A 5 4.33 42.98 -16.40
N LEU A 6 4.87 42.64 -15.23
CA LEU A 6 6.13 41.89 -15.10
C LEU A 6 5.87 40.38 -15.25
N ASP A 7 5.45 39.95 -16.44
CA ASP A 7 5.33 38.52 -16.78
C ASP A 7 6.30 38.11 -17.89
N LYS A 8 7.37 37.43 -17.44
CA LYS A 8 8.19 36.47 -18.18
C LYS A 8 9.18 35.85 -17.20
N LYS A 9 8.85 34.68 -16.65
CA LYS A 9 9.86 33.85 -15.97
C LYS A 9 10.89 33.40 -17.00
N THR A 10 12.09 33.99 -16.96
CA THR A 10 13.22 33.58 -17.79
C THR A 10 13.66 32.18 -17.41
N VAL A 11 13.12 31.17 -18.10
CA VAL A 11 13.56 29.78 -17.96
C VAL A 11 14.97 29.67 -18.52
N ILE A 12 15.96 29.61 -17.62
CA ILE A 12 17.37 29.39 -17.96
C ILE A 12 17.47 28.10 -18.79
N GLY A 13 18.16 28.17 -19.92
CA GLY A 13 18.15 27.12 -20.93
C GLY A 13 18.61 25.76 -20.39
N LYS A 14 17.92 24.69 -20.80
CA LYS A 14 18.29 23.31 -20.43
C LYS A 14 19.74 23.03 -20.82
N ILE A 15 20.57 22.68 -19.83
CA ILE A 15 21.97 22.31 -20.03
C ILE A 15 22.02 21.08 -20.94
N LYS A 16 22.69 21.20 -22.10
CA LYS A 16 23.00 20.07 -22.97
C LYS A 16 24.25 19.38 -22.47
N VAL A 17 24.17 18.08 -22.21
CA VAL A 17 25.32 17.26 -21.83
C VAL A 17 26.23 17.09 -23.05
N PHE A 18 27.54 17.25 -22.87
CA PHE A 18 28.51 16.99 -23.92
C PHE A 18 28.58 15.48 -24.25
N PRO A 19 28.78 15.08 -25.52
CA PRO A 19 28.86 13.68 -25.89
C PRO A 19 30.10 13.01 -25.27
N THR A 20 29.89 12.22 -24.22
CA THR A 20 30.91 11.40 -23.56
C THR A 20 30.82 9.94 -24.00
N PRO A 21 31.92 9.17 -24.04
CA PRO A 21 31.87 7.75 -24.39
C PRO A 21 30.98 6.96 -23.41
N GLU A 22 29.98 6.27 -23.94
CA GLU A 22 29.17 5.33 -23.16
C GLU A 22 29.96 4.05 -22.86
N TYR A 23 30.09 3.73 -21.58
CA TYR A 23 30.65 2.47 -21.10
C TYR A 23 29.54 1.62 -20.50
N LYS A 24 29.54 0.32 -20.79
CA LYS A 24 28.60 -0.64 -20.19
C LYS A 24 29.28 -1.39 -19.05
N SER A 25 28.46 -1.84 -18.10
CA SER A 25 28.87 -2.61 -16.93
C SER A 25 27.75 -3.61 -16.63
N LYS A 26 28.03 -4.73 -15.95
CA LYS A 26 27.04 -5.77 -15.68
C LYS A 26 25.94 -5.22 -14.75
N GLN A 27 24.68 -5.41 -15.14
CA GLN A 27 23.52 -4.91 -14.40
C GLN A 27 22.72 -6.05 -13.76
N PRO A 28 22.03 -5.81 -12.64
CA PRO A 28 21.06 -6.75 -12.08
C PRO A 28 19.97 -7.10 -13.08
N HIS A 29 19.40 -8.30 -12.95
CA HIS A 29 18.28 -8.74 -13.80
C HIS A 29 16.96 -8.03 -13.51
N ASP A 30 16.79 -7.44 -12.32
CA ASP A 30 15.59 -6.67 -11.98
C ASP A 30 15.85 -5.16 -12.17
N ALA A 31 14.92 -4.48 -12.83
CA ALA A 31 14.98 -3.04 -13.09
C ALA A 31 14.52 -2.19 -11.88
N VAL A 32 13.94 -2.80 -10.84
CA VAL A 32 13.50 -2.11 -9.63
C VAL A 32 14.67 -1.81 -8.69
N VAL A 33 15.71 -2.64 -8.68
CA VAL A 33 16.88 -2.46 -7.82
C VAL A 33 17.92 -1.51 -8.44
N ALA A 34 18.75 -0.90 -7.59
CA ALA A 34 19.71 0.11 -7.96
C ALA A 34 20.68 -0.38 -9.05
N GLN A 35 20.76 0.36 -10.16
CA GLN A 35 21.65 0.03 -11.27
C GLN A 35 23.11 0.28 -10.87
N LEU A 36 24.01 -0.59 -11.31
CA LEU A 36 25.41 -0.62 -10.89
C LEU A 36 26.30 0.28 -11.77
N PRO A 37 27.34 0.92 -11.20
CA PRO A 37 27.80 0.82 -9.81
C PRO A 37 26.92 1.62 -8.82
N ALA A 38 26.54 0.96 -7.72
CA ALA A 38 25.59 1.49 -6.73
C ALA A 38 26.19 1.65 -5.33
N THR A 39 25.86 2.75 -4.66
CA THR A 39 26.21 3.05 -3.26
C THR A 39 24.94 3.09 -2.42
N GLY A 40 24.89 2.35 -1.31
CA GLY A 40 23.64 2.21 -0.54
C GLY A 40 23.84 1.87 0.92
N ILE A 41 22.81 2.16 1.72
CA ILE A 41 22.82 1.99 3.18
C ILE A 41 21.70 1.04 3.58
N LEU A 42 22.01 0.07 4.42
CA LEU A 42 21.08 -0.93 4.93
C LEU A 42 20.95 -0.78 6.44
N LEU A 43 19.72 -0.55 6.92
CA LEU A 43 19.40 -0.18 8.30
C LEU A 43 18.56 -1.25 8.99
N TRP A 44 19.14 -1.84 10.03
CA TRP A 44 18.64 -3.07 10.65
C TRP A 44 18.62 -2.98 12.19
N PRO A 45 17.58 -3.45 12.88
CA PRO A 45 17.70 -3.77 14.30
C PRO A 45 18.42 -5.12 14.48
N SER A 46 18.95 -5.41 15.67
CA SER A 46 19.54 -6.72 15.96
C SER A 46 18.53 -7.89 15.78
N LYS A 47 19.00 -9.03 15.26
CA LYS A 47 18.19 -10.25 14.98
C LYS A 47 17.00 -10.03 14.03
N SER A 48 17.28 -9.58 12.80
CA SER A 48 16.27 -9.20 11.80
C SER A 48 16.48 -9.79 10.40
N GLY A 49 17.38 -10.76 10.24
CA GLY A 49 17.69 -11.35 8.93
C GLY A 49 18.78 -10.63 8.12
N LYS A 50 19.49 -9.66 8.72
CA LYS A 50 20.59 -8.87 8.14
C LYS A 50 21.46 -9.62 7.13
N ALA A 51 22.13 -10.67 7.60
CA ALA A 51 23.02 -11.49 6.77
C ALA A 51 22.26 -12.13 5.60
N VAL A 52 21.08 -12.72 5.84
CA VAL A 52 20.28 -13.44 4.83
C VAL A 52 19.95 -12.56 3.62
N ALA A 53 19.55 -11.29 3.82
CA ALA A 53 19.29 -10.40 2.68
C ALA A 53 20.57 -9.92 1.99
N LEU A 54 21.66 -9.68 2.72
CA LEU A 54 22.97 -9.36 2.11
C LEU A 54 23.46 -10.52 1.23
N ILE A 55 23.26 -11.76 1.69
CA ILE A 55 23.56 -13.00 0.96
C ILE A 55 22.66 -13.10 -0.30
N SER A 56 21.34 -12.92 -0.16
CA SER A 56 20.38 -12.95 -1.29
C SER A 56 20.68 -11.85 -2.33
N MET A 57 21.02 -10.63 -1.89
CA MET A 57 21.46 -9.55 -2.79
C MET A 57 22.67 -9.97 -3.62
N ILE A 58 23.67 -10.61 -3.01
CA ILE A 58 24.89 -11.04 -3.70
C ILE A 58 24.63 -12.26 -4.61
N LEU A 59 23.91 -13.27 -4.12
CA LEU A 59 23.79 -14.59 -4.75
C LEU A 59 22.61 -14.74 -5.70
N GLU A 60 21.61 -13.85 -5.63
CA GLU A 60 20.44 -13.85 -6.51
C GLU A 60 20.38 -12.55 -7.30
N GLN A 61 20.14 -11.42 -6.62
CA GLN A 61 19.73 -10.17 -7.28
C GLN A 61 20.85 -9.52 -8.11
N TYR A 62 22.09 -9.57 -7.63
CA TYR A 62 23.28 -9.05 -8.29
C TYR A 62 24.28 -10.17 -8.67
N ARG A 63 23.81 -11.43 -8.77
CA ARG A 63 24.65 -12.58 -9.08
C ARG A 63 25.43 -12.36 -10.39
N GLY A 64 26.72 -12.66 -10.38
CA GLY A 64 27.60 -12.55 -11.55
C GLY A 64 27.95 -11.12 -11.97
N CYS A 65 27.37 -10.09 -11.34
CA CYS A 65 27.61 -8.69 -11.71
C CYS A 65 29.00 -8.19 -11.32
N PHE A 66 29.64 -8.76 -10.30
CA PHE A 66 30.94 -8.30 -9.79
C PHE A 66 32.07 -9.26 -10.18
N GLU A 67 33.26 -8.73 -10.49
CA GLU A 67 34.46 -9.55 -10.71
C GLU A 67 35.20 -9.85 -9.39
N ARG A 68 34.99 -8.99 -8.37
CA ARG A 68 35.44 -9.17 -6.99
C ARG A 68 34.42 -8.63 -5.99
N ILE A 69 34.34 -9.29 -4.84
CA ILE A 69 33.52 -8.92 -3.70
C ILE A 69 34.45 -8.89 -2.49
N TYR A 70 34.57 -7.73 -1.86
CA TYR A 70 35.34 -7.53 -0.64
C TYR A 70 34.39 -7.40 0.55
N LEU A 71 34.55 -8.26 1.56
CA LEU A 71 33.69 -8.36 2.73
C LEU A 71 34.43 -7.84 3.97
N PHE A 72 34.07 -6.64 4.41
CA PHE A 72 34.47 -6.06 5.68
C PHE A 72 33.36 -6.31 6.70
N SER A 73 33.51 -7.30 7.59
CA SER A 73 32.55 -7.57 8.67
C SER A 73 33.26 -8.17 9.89
N PRO A 74 33.05 -7.65 11.12
CA PRO A 74 33.60 -8.24 12.34
C PRO A 74 33.16 -9.69 12.60
N SER A 75 32.04 -10.14 12.00
CA SER A 75 31.56 -11.52 12.13
C SER A 75 31.95 -12.42 10.95
N ILE A 76 32.78 -11.98 10.01
CA ILE A 76 33.06 -12.70 8.75
C ILE A 76 33.58 -14.13 8.94
N ASN A 77 34.20 -14.44 10.09
CA ASN A 77 34.75 -15.76 10.42
C ASN A 77 33.93 -16.53 11.46
N VAL A 78 32.85 -15.94 12.00
CA VAL A 78 32.04 -16.51 13.09
C VAL A 78 30.57 -16.68 12.70
N ASP A 79 30.05 -15.85 11.78
CA ASP A 79 28.70 -15.95 11.24
C ASP A 79 28.69 -16.92 10.04
N ASP A 80 28.21 -18.14 10.31
CA ASP A 80 28.03 -19.21 9.33
C ASP A 80 27.10 -18.83 8.16
N GLY A 81 26.31 -17.76 8.29
CA GLY A 81 25.55 -17.19 7.18
C GLY A 81 26.44 -16.83 5.99
N TRP A 82 27.70 -16.42 6.20
CA TRP A 82 28.58 -16.05 5.08
C TRP A 82 29.08 -17.23 4.24
N ARG A 83 28.92 -18.49 4.68
CA ARG A 83 29.44 -19.69 3.97
C ARG A 83 29.07 -19.74 2.48
N PRO A 84 27.80 -19.53 2.06
CA PRO A 84 27.44 -19.60 0.63
C PRO A 84 28.05 -18.48 -0.21
N VAL A 85 28.35 -17.32 0.39
CA VAL A 85 29.04 -16.21 -0.28
C VAL A 85 30.53 -16.52 -0.43
N LYS A 86 31.17 -17.11 0.58
CA LYS A 86 32.57 -17.58 0.48
C LYS A 86 32.73 -18.65 -0.61
N GLN A 87 31.86 -19.66 -0.60
CA GLN A 87 31.80 -20.68 -1.66
C GLN A 87 31.55 -20.08 -3.05
N TYR A 88 30.66 -19.09 -3.17
CA TYR A 88 30.46 -18.40 -4.45
C TYR A 88 31.72 -17.65 -4.94
N ILE A 89 32.44 -16.98 -4.04
CA ILE A 89 33.70 -16.28 -4.33
C ILE A 89 34.80 -17.26 -4.76
N GLU A 90 34.98 -18.36 -4.04
CA GLU A 90 36.05 -19.34 -4.27
C GLU A 90 35.71 -20.30 -5.43
N GLU A 91 34.53 -20.92 -5.41
CA GLU A 91 34.13 -21.94 -6.38
C GLU A 91 33.55 -21.37 -7.67
N THR A 92 32.81 -20.25 -7.64
CA THR A 92 32.16 -19.68 -8.85
C THR A 92 32.96 -18.52 -9.45
N MET A 93 33.41 -17.56 -8.64
CA MET A 93 34.22 -16.42 -9.11
C MET A 93 35.71 -16.75 -9.26
N LYS A 94 36.14 -17.94 -8.82
CA LYS A 94 37.53 -18.44 -8.90
C LYS A 94 38.55 -17.49 -8.26
N VAL A 95 38.18 -16.85 -7.15
CA VAL A 95 39.13 -16.10 -6.31
C VAL A 95 39.96 -17.10 -5.51
N ASN A 96 41.29 -17.04 -5.63
CA ASN A 96 42.17 -17.79 -4.73
C ASN A 96 42.42 -16.95 -3.47
N THR A 97 41.69 -17.27 -2.41
CA THR A 97 41.66 -16.49 -1.16
C THR A 97 42.94 -16.63 -0.32
N ASP A 98 43.80 -17.61 -0.63
CA ASP A 98 45.17 -17.71 -0.08
C ASP A 98 46.12 -16.60 -0.60
N LYS A 99 45.85 -16.06 -1.80
CA LYS A 99 46.67 -15.03 -2.47
C LYS A 99 46.01 -13.66 -2.52
N GLU A 100 44.68 -13.61 -2.50
CA GLU A 100 43.90 -12.39 -2.62
C GLU A 100 42.99 -12.22 -1.39
N GLN A 101 43.41 -11.38 -0.44
CA GLN A 101 42.60 -11.11 0.75
C GLN A 101 41.34 -10.33 0.38
N VAL A 102 40.20 -11.03 0.43
CA VAL A 102 38.85 -10.48 0.20
C VAL A 102 38.00 -10.41 1.48
N TYR A 103 38.47 -11.00 2.58
CA TYR A 103 37.77 -11.02 3.88
C TYR A 103 38.54 -10.17 4.92
N PHE A 104 37.82 -9.28 5.62
CA PHE A 104 38.39 -8.35 6.59
C PHE A 104 37.55 -8.35 7.88
N GLU A 105 38.06 -9.05 8.90
CA GLU A 105 37.47 -9.10 10.25
C GLU A 105 37.74 -7.80 11.05
N ASN A 106 38.85 -7.14 10.75
CA ASN A 106 39.24 -5.86 11.35
C ASN A 106 39.24 -4.74 10.29
N TRP A 107 39.03 -3.50 10.73
CA TRP A 107 38.97 -2.34 9.83
C TRP A 107 40.36 -1.93 9.33
N ASP A 108 40.82 -2.51 8.22
CA ASP A 108 42.02 -2.07 7.50
C ASP A 108 41.68 -0.97 6.46
N GLU A 109 41.76 0.29 6.90
CA GLU A 109 41.60 1.46 6.03
C GLU A 109 42.69 1.53 4.94
N ALA A 110 43.88 0.97 5.18
CA ALA A 110 44.97 0.95 4.22
C ALA A 110 44.74 -0.10 3.13
N ALA A 111 44.20 -1.29 3.45
CA ALA A 111 43.70 -2.24 2.45
C ALA A 111 42.59 -1.60 1.61
N LEU A 112 41.65 -0.91 2.26
CA LEU A 112 40.55 -0.26 1.56
C LEU A 112 41.04 0.80 0.55
N ARG A 113 42.03 1.63 0.92
CA ARG A 113 42.68 2.56 -0.02
C ARG A 113 43.44 1.83 -1.13
N ARG A 114 44.18 0.74 -0.83
CA ARG A 114 44.87 -0.09 -1.84
C ARG A 114 43.89 -0.66 -2.88
N ILE A 115 42.74 -1.18 -2.44
CA ILE A 115 41.67 -1.72 -3.31
C ILE A 115 41.10 -0.61 -4.21
N ILE A 116 40.80 0.57 -3.64
CA ILE A 116 40.28 1.72 -4.39
C ILE A 116 41.26 2.15 -5.51
N ASP A 117 42.55 2.31 -5.20
CA ASP A 117 43.54 2.74 -6.20
C ASP A 117 43.85 1.65 -7.24
N GLN A 118 43.82 0.36 -6.87
CA GLN A 118 43.92 -0.74 -7.84
C GLN A 118 42.74 -0.74 -8.82
N GLN A 119 41.52 -0.66 -8.32
CA GLN A 119 40.31 -0.65 -9.16
C GLN A 119 40.18 0.63 -9.99
N ARG A 120 40.67 1.77 -9.48
CA ARG A 120 40.84 3.02 -10.24
C ARG A 120 41.80 2.84 -11.42
N LYS A 121 42.97 2.22 -11.21
CA LYS A 121 43.93 1.91 -12.28
C LYS A 121 43.33 0.98 -13.33
N ILE A 122 42.65 -0.10 -12.91
CA ILE A 122 41.92 -1.02 -13.80
C ILE A 122 40.92 -0.23 -14.67
N THR A 123 40.07 0.58 -14.03
CA THR A 123 39.07 1.40 -14.75
C THR A 123 39.72 2.39 -15.74
N GLN A 124 40.85 3.01 -15.39
CA GLN A 124 41.59 3.91 -16.28
C GLN A 124 42.15 3.15 -17.49
N VAL A 125 42.79 2.00 -17.28
CA VAL A 125 43.37 1.17 -18.34
C VAL A 125 42.29 0.61 -19.27
N SER A 126 41.18 0.08 -18.74
CA SER A 126 40.05 -0.38 -19.57
C SER A 126 39.47 0.74 -20.45
N LYS A 127 39.40 1.97 -19.95
CA LYS A 127 38.95 3.15 -20.73
C LYS A 127 39.97 3.56 -21.79
N GLN A 128 41.28 3.52 -21.49
CA GLN A 128 42.35 3.76 -22.47
C GLN A 128 42.38 2.72 -23.58
N MET A 129 42.18 1.43 -23.23
CA MET A 129 42.04 0.31 -24.15
C MET A 129 40.69 0.29 -24.92
N LYS A 130 39.83 1.32 -24.73
CA LYS A 130 38.52 1.46 -25.37
C LYS A 130 37.59 0.25 -25.17
N MET A 131 37.69 -0.42 -24.02
CA MET A 131 36.82 -1.54 -23.67
C MET A 131 35.37 -1.07 -23.57
N LYS A 132 34.47 -1.70 -24.33
CA LYS A 132 33.02 -1.39 -24.30
C LYS A 132 32.35 -1.78 -22.98
N GLN A 133 32.93 -2.76 -22.29
CA GLN A 133 32.47 -3.25 -20.99
C GLN A 133 33.57 -3.04 -19.94
N LEU A 134 33.20 -2.47 -18.80
CA LEU A 134 34.10 -2.25 -17.66
C LEU A 134 33.91 -3.32 -16.59
N TYR A 135 35.00 -3.62 -15.89
CA TYR A 135 35.00 -4.49 -14.72
C TYR A 135 34.59 -3.71 -13.47
N GLN A 136 33.74 -4.32 -12.65
CA GLN A 136 33.16 -3.70 -11.45
C GLN A 136 33.34 -4.61 -10.23
N ILE A 137 33.41 -3.99 -9.05
CA ILE A 137 33.59 -4.70 -7.78
C ILE A 137 32.54 -4.26 -6.76
N LEU A 138 32.26 -5.13 -5.79
CA LEU A 138 31.49 -4.81 -4.60
C LEU A 138 32.43 -4.68 -3.39
N ILE A 139 32.22 -3.65 -2.59
CA ILE A 139 32.76 -3.55 -1.23
C ILE A 139 31.56 -3.49 -0.28
N LEU A 140 31.41 -4.52 0.55
CA LEU A 140 30.39 -4.57 1.59
C LEU A 140 31.05 -4.31 2.95
N VAL A 141 30.57 -3.28 3.64
CA VAL A 141 30.96 -2.93 5.01
C VAL A 141 29.77 -3.23 5.91
N ASP A 142 29.92 -4.17 6.83
CA ASP A 142 28.82 -4.74 7.60
C ASP A 142 29.10 -4.69 9.11
N ASP A 143 28.19 -4.07 9.87
CA ASP A 143 28.25 -3.83 11.32
C ASP A 143 29.55 -3.18 11.88
N PHE A 144 30.43 -2.69 11.02
CA PHE A 144 31.60 -1.88 11.39
C PHE A 144 31.26 -0.50 12.00
N ALA A 145 29.98 -0.17 12.18
CA ALA A 145 29.51 1.12 12.65
C ALA A 145 29.94 1.46 14.08
N ASP A 146 30.18 0.48 14.96
CA ASP A 146 30.70 0.71 16.32
C ASP A 146 32.25 0.76 16.36
N SER A 147 32.93 0.79 15.21
CA SER A 147 34.39 0.95 15.12
C SER A 147 34.81 2.42 15.28
N PRO A 148 35.67 2.78 16.26
CA PRO A 148 36.15 4.15 16.44
C PRO A 148 36.80 4.76 15.20
N ASN A 149 37.36 3.91 14.31
CA ASN A 149 37.99 4.34 13.07
C ASN A 149 37.00 4.83 12.00
N LEU A 150 35.72 4.45 12.09
CA LEU A 150 34.65 4.97 11.22
C LEU A 150 34.20 6.38 11.64
N HIS A 151 34.39 6.76 12.90
CA HIS A 151 33.89 8.02 13.48
C HIS A 151 34.76 9.25 13.22
N LYS A 152 35.79 9.16 12.36
CA LYS A 152 36.64 10.31 12.00
C LYS A 152 35.77 11.37 11.30
N ARG A 153 35.38 12.41 12.04
CA ARG A 153 34.51 13.52 11.57
C ARG A 153 35.09 14.35 10.41
N THR A 154 36.36 14.12 10.06
CA THR A 154 37.04 14.67 8.88
C THR A 154 36.72 13.84 7.65
N GLY A 155 36.08 14.44 6.63
CA GLY A 155 35.61 13.77 5.39
C GLY A 155 36.70 13.32 4.40
N ASP A 156 37.80 12.78 4.91
CA ASP A 156 38.86 12.06 4.18
C ASP A 156 38.90 10.59 4.63
N SER A 157 37.79 9.99 5.07
CA SER A 157 37.80 8.53 5.26
C SER A 157 37.77 7.83 3.89
N ALA A 158 38.36 6.63 3.83
CA ALA A 158 38.25 5.78 2.64
C ALA A 158 36.77 5.47 2.27
N LEU A 159 35.86 5.46 3.27
CA LEU A 159 34.43 5.22 3.06
C LEU A 159 33.71 6.42 2.44
N ASP A 160 34.04 7.66 2.84
CA ASP A 160 33.54 8.88 2.18
C ASP A 160 33.92 8.90 0.70
N THR A 161 35.17 8.53 0.40
CA THR A 161 35.70 8.44 -0.97
C THR A 161 34.90 7.44 -1.82
N LEU A 162 34.44 6.33 -1.24
CA LEU A 162 33.60 5.35 -1.93
C LEU A 162 32.22 5.91 -2.28
N PHE A 163 31.54 6.55 -1.34
CA PHE A 163 30.19 7.10 -1.59
C PHE A 163 30.21 8.31 -2.53
N VAL A 164 31.22 9.18 -2.43
CA VAL A 164 31.33 10.38 -3.28
C VAL A 164 31.90 10.04 -4.67
N ARG A 165 32.87 9.12 -4.78
CA ARG A 165 33.65 8.89 -6.02
C ARG A 165 33.75 7.44 -6.50
N GLY A 166 33.48 6.43 -5.67
CA GLY A 166 33.68 5.01 -6.00
C GLY A 166 33.02 4.56 -7.30
N ARG A 167 31.83 5.09 -7.61
CA ARG A 167 31.08 4.86 -8.86
C ARG A 167 31.89 5.21 -10.12
N HIS A 168 32.74 6.24 -10.07
CA HIS A 168 33.58 6.65 -11.20
C HIS A 168 34.68 5.60 -11.50
N PHE A 169 35.01 4.78 -10.50
CA PHE A 169 35.95 3.66 -10.54
C PHE A 169 35.23 2.30 -10.65
N GLN A 170 33.92 2.26 -10.94
CA GLN A 170 33.12 1.03 -11.00
C GLN A 170 33.09 0.24 -9.67
N ILE A 171 33.25 0.93 -8.54
CA ILE A 171 33.07 0.36 -7.21
C ILE A 171 31.61 0.56 -6.79
N SER A 172 30.93 -0.53 -6.44
CA SER A 172 29.69 -0.49 -5.67
C SER A 172 30.02 -0.63 -4.19
N THR A 173 29.30 0.08 -3.33
CA THR A 173 29.59 0.10 -1.88
C THR A 173 28.32 0.06 -1.07
N TRP A 174 28.16 -1.00 -0.28
CA TRP A 174 27.00 -1.17 0.60
C TRP A 174 27.47 -1.09 2.06
N VAL A 175 26.75 -0.32 2.87
CA VAL A 175 27.02 -0.17 4.31
C VAL A 175 25.83 -0.68 5.08
N SER A 176 26.01 -1.74 5.86
CA SER A 176 25.02 -2.31 6.76
C SER A 176 25.32 -1.86 8.19
N THR A 177 24.33 -1.24 8.85
CA THR A 177 24.47 -0.68 10.21
C THR A 177 23.18 -0.77 11.02
N GLN A 178 23.32 -0.82 12.34
CA GLN A 178 22.23 -0.73 13.31
C GLN A 178 21.99 0.70 13.82
N LYS A 179 22.89 1.64 13.49
CA LYS A 179 22.84 3.07 13.86
C LYS A 179 23.24 3.90 12.63
N LEU A 180 22.30 4.64 12.06
CA LEU A 180 22.54 5.58 10.95
C LEU A 180 23.37 6.78 11.43
N CYS A 181 23.12 7.25 12.65
CA CYS A 181 23.79 8.40 13.26
C CYS A 181 25.31 8.25 13.44
N LEU A 182 25.85 7.02 13.39
CA LEU A 182 27.28 6.73 13.49
C LEU A 182 28.03 6.79 12.14
N ILE A 183 27.31 6.78 11.02
CA ILE A 183 27.84 6.89 9.66
C ILE A 183 28.04 8.37 9.32
N SER A 184 29.07 8.73 8.52
CA SER A 184 29.34 10.14 8.18
C SER A 184 28.20 10.78 7.37
N ASN A 185 27.96 12.08 7.55
CA ASN A 185 26.98 12.82 6.75
C ASN A 185 27.30 12.75 5.25
N ALA A 186 28.58 12.70 4.88
CA ALA A 186 29.03 12.59 3.49
C ALA A 186 28.61 11.26 2.85
N VAL A 187 28.70 10.15 3.60
CA VAL A 187 28.20 8.83 3.17
C VAL A 187 26.67 8.84 3.04
N ARG A 188 25.94 9.35 4.04
CA ARG A 188 24.47 9.38 4.04
C ARG A 188 23.88 10.17 2.87
N VAL A 189 24.38 11.39 2.63
CA VAL A 189 23.93 12.27 1.53
C VAL A 189 24.31 11.74 0.13
N ASN A 190 25.33 10.88 0.02
CA ASN A 190 25.76 10.29 -1.25
C ASN A 190 25.29 8.84 -1.47
N ALA A 191 24.40 8.32 -0.60
CA ALA A 191 23.70 7.07 -0.85
C ALA A 191 22.73 7.24 -2.03
N GLN A 192 22.65 6.24 -2.91
CA GLN A 192 21.68 6.18 -4.00
C GLN A 192 20.45 5.35 -3.62
N PHE A 193 20.57 4.46 -2.63
CA PHE A 193 19.45 3.70 -2.10
C PHE A 193 19.56 3.44 -0.60
N PHE A 194 18.41 3.25 0.04
CA PHE A 194 18.28 2.77 1.42
C PHE A 194 17.42 1.50 1.45
N MET A 195 17.74 0.58 2.35
CA MET A 195 16.90 -0.57 2.71
C MET A 195 16.70 -0.55 4.23
N VAL A 196 15.46 -0.42 4.70
CA VAL A 196 15.17 -0.03 6.09
C VAL A 196 14.14 -0.97 6.72
N TRP A 197 14.59 -1.80 7.66
CA TRP A 197 13.74 -2.71 8.42
C TRP A 197 13.03 -2.01 9.57
N ARG A 198 12.28 -2.78 10.38
CA ARG A 198 11.57 -2.28 11.57
C ARG A 198 12.52 -1.79 12.66
N LEU A 199 12.98 -0.55 12.56
CA LEU A 199 13.85 0.07 13.56
C LEU A 199 13.17 0.06 14.95
N ARG A 200 13.92 -0.30 16.00
CA ARG A 200 13.45 -0.32 17.40
C ARG A 200 13.82 0.94 18.18
N ASN A 201 14.70 1.77 17.65
CA ASN A 201 15.09 3.06 18.23
C ASN A 201 14.36 4.18 17.49
N GLN A 202 13.52 4.92 18.22
CA GLN A 202 12.76 6.04 17.65
C GLN A 202 13.68 7.15 17.12
N LEU A 203 14.83 7.42 17.76
CA LEU A 203 15.77 8.44 17.30
C LEU A 203 16.41 8.11 15.95
N GLU A 204 16.64 6.82 15.67
CA GLU A 204 17.17 6.37 14.37
C GLU A 204 16.07 6.40 13.29
N LYS A 205 14.80 6.13 13.66
CA LYS A 205 13.63 6.33 12.78
C LYS A 205 13.51 7.82 12.42
N ASP A 206 13.47 8.70 13.43
CA ASP A 206 13.33 10.15 13.23
C ASP A 206 14.48 10.75 12.41
N SER A 207 15.73 10.39 12.71
CA SER A 207 16.90 10.90 11.97
C SER A 207 16.87 10.51 10.49
N LEU A 208 16.52 9.25 10.17
CA LEU A 208 16.31 8.79 8.80
C LEU A 208 15.16 9.54 8.12
N LEU A 209 14.03 9.69 8.81
CA LEU A 209 12.85 10.36 8.26
C LEU A 209 13.15 11.83 7.96
N GLU A 210 13.90 12.51 8.83
CA GLU A 210 14.28 13.91 8.69
C GLU A 210 15.22 14.15 7.50
N GLU A 211 16.26 13.33 7.32
CA GLU A 211 17.18 13.42 6.19
C GLU A 211 16.51 13.23 4.81
N LEU A 212 15.35 12.57 4.79
CA LEU A 212 14.59 12.28 3.56
C LEU A 212 13.36 13.19 3.36
N THR A 213 13.10 14.15 4.26
CA THR A 213 11.94 15.08 4.17
C THR A 213 11.90 15.93 2.91
N ALA A 214 13.04 16.16 2.26
CA ALA A 214 13.13 16.90 1.00
C ALA A 214 12.45 16.17 -0.20
N LEU A 215 12.11 14.89 -0.04
CA LEU A 215 11.50 14.05 -1.07
C LEU A 215 9.99 13.86 -0.85
N VAL A 216 9.61 13.62 0.41
CA VAL A 216 8.26 13.23 0.85
C VAL A 216 8.07 13.77 2.27
N SER A 217 6.86 14.24 2.63
CA SER A 217 6.61 14.79 3.97
C SER A 217 6.84 13.73 5.07
N LYS A 218 7.34 14.14 6.25
CA LYS A 218 7.70 13.22 7.35
C LYS A 218 6.59 12.21 7.68
N LYS A 219 5.35 12.68 7.79
CA LYS A 219 4.15 11.86 8.05
C LYS A 219 3.85 10.84 6.95
N GLN A 220 4.04 11.19 5.67
CA GLN A 220 3.85 10.24 4.56
C GLN A 220 4.97 9.21 4.53
N LEU A 221 6.22 9.62 4.75
CA LEU A 221 7.37 8.71 4.76
C LEU A 221 7.31 7.75 5.96
N GLU A 222 6.84 8.21 7.11
CA GLU A 222 6.54 7.39 8.29
C GLU A 222 5.47 6.34 8.00
N ALA A 223 4.33 6.71 7.42
CA ALA A 223 3.30 5.75 7.01
C ALA A 223 3.80 4.75 5.94
N MET A 224 4.69 5.18 5.04
CA MET A 224 5.35 4.29 4.07
C MET A 224 6.32 3.31 4.74
N HIS A 225 7.04 3.73 5.79
CA HIS A 225 7.89 2.86 6.59
C HIS A 225 7.05 1.82 7.33
N GLU A 226 6.00 2.27 8.02
CA GLU A 226 5.17 1.41 8.88
C GLU A 226 4.44 0.31 8.09
N GLU A 227 3.87 0.60 6.92
CA GLU A 227 3.29 -0.43 6.05
C GLU A 227 4.38 -1.36 5.48
N ALA A 228 5.53 -0.81 5.05
CA ALA A 228 6.62 -1.63 4.52
C ALA A 228 7.30 -2.52 5.58
N VAL A 229 7.12 -2.25 6.88
CA VAL A 229 7.60 -3.07 8.02
C VAL A 229 6.45 -3.72 8.83
N ARG A 230 5.28 -3.89 8.19
CA ARG A 230 4.11 -4.58 8.74
C ARG A 230 4.32 -6.09 8.89
N GLU A 231 5.03 -6.72 7.96
CA GLU A 231 5.32 -8.16 7.99
C GLU A 231 6.68 -8.48 8.65
N PRO A 232 6.86 -9.68 9.24
CA PRO A 232 8.17 -10.14 9.68
C PRO A 232 9.18 -10.14 8.53
N TYR A 233 10.38 -9.61 8.78
CA TYR A 233 11.49 -9.48 7.82
C TYR A 233 11.23 -8.53 6.61
N SER A 234 10.06 -7.92 6.47
CA SER A 234 9.82 -6.91 5.42
C SER A 234 10.49 -5.57 5.74
N PHE A 235 10.68 -4.74 4.70
CA PHE A 235 11.45 -3.49 4.78
C PHE A 235 11.02 -2.45 3.76
N LEU A 236 11.29 -1.18 4.07
CA LEU A 236 11.16 -0.07 3.14
C LEU A 236 12.41 -0.01 2.25
N TYR A 237 12.24 -0.23 0.95
CA TYR A 237 13.24 0.10 -0.07
C TYR A 237 13.00 1.52 -0.60
N ILE A 238 14.08 2.33 -0.67
CA ILE A 238 14.05 3.71 -1.16
C ILE A 238 15.16 3.85 -2.21
N TYR A 239 14.82 4.20 -3.44
CA TYR A 239 15.79 4.41 -4.53
C TYR A 239 15.78 5.87 -4.99
N LEU A 240 16.87 6.59 -4.67
CA LEU A 240 16.96 8.06 -4.77
C LEU A 240 17.29 8.58 -6.17
N LEU A 241 17.70 7.70 -7.09
CA LEU A 241 17.96 8.08 -8.49
C LEU A 241 16.83 7.71 -9.45
N GLN A 242 15.71 7.18 -8.95
CA GLN A 242 14.53 6.97 -9.77
C GLN A 242 13.85 8.33 -10.03
N ALA A 243 13.87 8.79 -11.29
CA ALA A 243 13.31 10.08 -11.65
C ALA A 243 11.82 10.18 -11.30
N ALA A 244 11.46 11.22 -10.53
CA ALA A 244 10.08 11.56 -10.22
C ALA A 244 9.31 11.82 -11.53
N GLY A 245 8.34 10.95 -11.84
CA GLY A 245 7.71 10.87 -13.17
C GLY A 245 7.51 9.45 -13.71
N ARG A 246 7.89 8.41 -12.96
CA ARG A 246 7.31 7.06 -13.12
C ARG A 246 6.74 6.62 -11.78
N ASP A 247 5.41 6.61 -11.67
CA ASP A 247 4.73 6.09 -10.48
C ASP A 247 5.12 4.63 -10.25
N VAL A 248 5.64 4.33 -9.06
CA VAL A 248 5.90 2.96 -8.61
C VAL A 248 4.61 2.43 -7.99
N PRO A 249 3.90 1.48 -8.63
CA PRO A 249 2.62 1.01 -8.13
C PRO A 249 2.79 0.34 -6.76
N HIS A 250 1.77 0.41 -5.91
CA HIS A 250 1.82 -0.14 -4.54
C HIS A 250 2.16 -1.65 -4.52
N SER A 251 1.74 -2.38 -5.55
CA SER A 251 2.06 -3.80 -5.77
C SER A 251 3.55 -4.08 -5.97
N LEU A 252 4.33 -3.12 -6.48
CA LEU A 252 5.77 -3.30 -6.71
C LEU A 252 6.57 -3.28 -5.40
N ARG A 253 6.08 -2.56 -4.38
CA ARG A 253 6.67 -2.54 -3.03
C ARG A 253 6.50 -3.88 -2.33
N GLN A 254 5.31 -4.47 -2.42
CA GLN A 254 5.01 -5.77 -1.82
C GLN A 254 5.75 -6.91 -2.56
N ALA A 255 5.79 -6.85 -3.89
CA ALA A 255 6.54 -7.80 -4.72
C ALA A 255 8.06 -7.84 -4.46
N LEU A 256 8.67 -6.78 -3.90
CA LEU A 256 10.06 -6.83 -3.44
C LEU A 256 10.23 -7.71 -2.21
N SER A 257 9.28 -7.64 -1.26
CA SER A 257 9.27 -8.50 -0.06
C SER A 257 9.09 -9.97 -0.44
N ASP A 258 8.06 -10.29 -1.23
CA ASP A 258 7.78 -11.68 -1.63
C ASP A 258 8.90 -12.31 -2.48
N ARG A 259 9.61 -11.51 -3.30
CA ARG A 259 10.75 -11.99 -4.11
C ARG A 259 11.99 -12.31 -3.26
N LEU A 260 12.40 -11.41 -2.38
CA LEU A 260 13.59 -11.60 -1.53
C LEU A 260 13.40 -12.68 -0.45
N PHE A 261 12.15 -13.08 -0.18
CA PHE A 261 11.82 -14.20 0.72
C PHE A 261 11.17 -15.40 0.01
N GLY A 262 11.49 -15.59 -1.28
CA GLY A 262 11.38 -16.88 -1.96
C GLY A 262 9.97 -17.42 -2.23
N ARG A 263 8.92 -16.59 -2.17
CA ARG A 263 7.56 -17.03 -2.49
C ARG A 263 7.37 -17.17 -3.99
N LYS A 264 7.08 -18.39 -4.46
CA LYS A 264 6.78 -18.69 -5.86
C LYS A 264 5.62 -17.81 -6.35
N LYS A 265 5.89 -17.03 -7.40
CA LYS A 265 4.95 -16.11 -8.05
C LYS A 265 3.68 -16.84 -8.51
N LYS A 266 2.54 -16.51 -7.91
CA LYS A 266 1.20 -16.80 -8.47
C LYS A 266 0.80 -15.73 -9.49
N ASN A 267 -0.12 -16.06 -10.40
CA ASN A 267 -0.59 -15.13 -11.41
C ASN A 267 -1.85 -14.40 -10.92
N ILE A 268 -1.60 -13.28 -10.23
CA ILE A 268 -2.64 -12.39 -9.72
C ILE A 268 -3.18 -11.51 -10.85
N THR A 269 -4.45 -11.66 -11.17
CA THR A 269 -5.20 -10.78 -12.08
C THR A 269 -6.10 -9.84 -11.27
N THR A 270 -6.07 -8.54 -11.59
CA THR A 270 -6.79 -7.50 -10.84
C THR A 270 -7.73 -6.73 -11.77
N ILE A 271 -9.03 -6.77 -11.51
CA ILE A 271 -10.07 -6.12 -12.33
C ILE A 271 -10.71 -4.99 -11.52
N TRP A 272 -10.74 -3.78 -12.06
CA TRP A 272 -11.42 -2.64 -11.42
C TRP A 272 -12.79 -2.42 -12.05
N VAL A 273 -13.84 -2.58 -11.24
CA VAL A 273 -15.23 -2.48 -11.65
C VAL A 273 -15.85 -1.19 -11.12
N ASP A 274 -16.62 -0.50 -11.96
CA ASP A 274 -17.40 0.69 -11.63
C ASP A 274 -18.71 0.64 -12.42
N SER A 275 -19.85 0.69 -11.75
CA SER A 275 -21.16 0.52 -12.39
C SER A 275 -21.48 1.61 -13.41
N ARG A 276 -20.78 2.77 -13.37
CA ARG A 276 -20.87 3.81 -14.42
C ARG A 276 -20.22 3.41 -15.74
N LYS A 277 -19.41 2.35 -15.75
CA LYS A 277 -18.81 1.74 -16.94
C LYS A 277 -19.54 0.47 -17.40
N ARG A 278 -20.76 0.23 -16.93
CA ARG A 278 -21.61 -0.88 -17.40
C ARG A 278 -21.87 -0.79 -18.90
N VAL A 279 -21.97 -1.95 -19.55
CA VAL A 279 -22.43 -2.07 -20.94
C VAL A 279 -23.94 -2.27 -21.04
N ALA A 280 -24.57 -2.78 -19.98
CA ALA A 280 -26.02 -2.93 -19.86
C ALA A 280 -26.48 -2.88 -18.40
N GLY A 281 -27.76 -2.56 -18.17
CA GLY A 281 -28.42 -2.65 -16.85
C GLY A 281 -28.49 -1.34 -16.05
N THR A 282 -28.75 -1.47 -14.75
CA THR A 282 -28.84 -0.37 -13.77
C THR A 282 -27.56 -0.28 -12.94
N ASP A 283 -27.40 0.74 -12.10
CA ASP A 283 -26.19 0.87 -11.28
C ASP A 283 -25.99 -0.26 -10.25
N SER A 284 -27.03 -1.06 -9.96
CA SER A 284 -27.03 -2.19 -9.01
C SER A 284 -27.30 -3.57 -9.62
N ASP A 285 -27.66 -3.66 -10.90
CA ASP A 285 -27.87 -4.90 -11.66
C ASP A 285 -27.37 -4.68 -13.09
N PHE A 286 -26.10 -5.04 -13.36
CA PHE A 286 -25.40 -4.67 -14.58
C PHE A 286 -24.48 -5.74 -15.15
N GLU A 287 -24.19 -5.58 -16.44
CA GLU A 287 -23.12 -6.27 -17.15
C GLU A 287 -21.94 -5.30 -17.39
N PHE A 288 -20.72 -5.79 -17.20
CA PHE A 288 -19.47 -5.06 -17.30
C PHE A 288 -18.49 -5.79 -18.22
N ASP A 289 -17.93 -5.11 -19.23
CA ASP A 289 -16.87 -5.64 -20.09
C ASP A 289 -15.51 -5.39 -19.42
N SER A 290 -14.72 -6.45 -19.17
CA SER A 290 -13.35 -6.33 -18.67
C SER A 290 -12.37 -5.78 -19.71
N GLY A 291 -12.79 -5.63 -20.97
CA GLY A 291 -12.00 -5.13 -22.10
C GLY A 291 -11.05 -6.19 -22.66
N GLU A 292 -10.31 -6.86 -21.78
CA GLU A 292 -9.52 -8.06 -22.07
C GLU A 292 -10.24 -9.33 -21.57
N THR A 293 -10.06 -10.43 -22.30
CA THR A 293 -10.61 -11.74 -21.92
C THR A 293 -9.76 -12.38 -20.83
N VAL A 294 -10.32 -12.52 -19.63
CA VAL A 294 -9.67 -13.15 -18.48
C VAL A 294 -9.81 -14.66 -18.57
N HIS A 295 -8.68 -15.36 -18.68
CA HIS A 295 -8.61 -16.82 -18.70
C HIS A 295 -8.07 -17.36 -17.36
N LEU A 296 -8.95 -17.96 -16.57
CA LEU A 296 -8.59 -18.79 -15.42
C LEU A 296 -8.49 -20.24 -15.92
N GLN A 297 -7.37 -20.94 -15.65
CA GLN A 297 -7.16 -22.32 -16.11
C GLN A 297 -7.14 -23.37 -14.98
N GLY A 298 -7.23 -22.94 -13.72
CA GLY A 298 -7.22 -23.80 -12.54
C GLY A 298 -8.11 -23.25 -11.43
N SER A 299 -8.04 -23.85 -10.24
CA SER A 299 -8.78 -23.38 -9.06
C SER A 299 -8.20 -22.07 -8.52
N ALA A 300 -8.74 -20.95 -8.97
CA ALA A 300 -8.32 -19.62 -8.56
C ALA A 300 -8.94 -19.23 -7.20
N LYS A 301 -8.34 -18.26 -6.50
CA LYS A 301 -8.97 -17.60 -5.33
C LYS A 301 -9.42 -16.19 -5.66
N LEU A 302 -10.69 -15.92 -5.45
CA LEU A 302 -11.35 -14.64 -5.65
C LEU A 302 -11.43 -13.85 -4.33
N GLY A 303 -11.01 -12.59 -4.37
CA GLY A 303 -11.27 -11.59 -3.34
C GLY A 303 -11.97 -10.38 -3.95
N VAL A 304 -12.72 -9.65 -3.12
CA VAL A 304 -13.33 -8.38 -3.48
C VAL A 304 -12.82 -7.32 -2.50
N PHE A 305 -12.19 -6.28 -3.01
CA PHE A 305 -11.54 -5.25 -2.21
C PHE A 305 -12.01 -3.86 -2.63
N LYS A 306 -11.87 -2.88 -1.73
CA LYS A 306 -12.19 -1.46 -1.95
C LYS A 306 -13.61 -1.28 -2.49
N ILE A 307 -14.55 -2.05 -1.93
CA ILE A 307 -15.96 -1.93 -2.25
C ILE A 307 -16.42 -0.59 -1.71
N ARG A 308 -16.89 0.28 -2.61
CA ARG A 308 -17.45 1.58 -2.27
C ARG A 308 -18.86 1.67 -2.82
N VAL A 309 -19.80 1.89 -1.92
CA VAL A 309 -21.19 2.24 -2.23
C VAL A 309 -21.42 3.66 -1.76
N ALA A 310 -21.79 4.55 -2.67
CA ALA A 310 -22.16 5.91 -2.32
C ALA A 310 -23.55 5.95 -1.63
N ASP A 311 -23.81 7.04 -0.88
CA ASP A 311 -25.05 7.25 -0.13
C ASP A 311 -26.30 7.05 -1.00
N THR A 312 -27.09 6.01 -0.69
CA THR A 312 -28.16 5.50 -1.56
C THR A 312 -29.30 4.80 -0.86
N PHE A 313 -29.04 4.07 0.23
CA PHE A 313 -30.04 3.27 0.91
C PHE A 313 -30.89 4.13 1.85
N LEU A 314 -31.92 4.76 1.27
CA LEU A 314 -32.89 5.52 2.03
C LEU A 314 -33.81 4.56 2.79
N SER A 315 -34.27 4.95 3.97
CA SER A 315 -35.33 4.24 4.70
C SER A 315 -36.58 3.95 3.85
N THR A 316 -36.85 4.74 2.79
CA THR A 316 -37.93 4.44 1.81
C THR A 316 -37.80 3.09 1.10
N ASP A 317 -36.65 2.44 1.15
CA ASP A 317 -36.48 1.05 0.68
C ASP A 317 -37.23 0.04 1.56
N ARG A 318 -37.51 0.36 2.84
CA ARG A 318 -38.27 -0.48 3.80
C ARG A 318 -39.18 0.32 4.76
N GLY A 319 -39.65 1.50 4.36
CA GLY A 319 -40.57 2.34 5.16
C GLY A 319 -40.86 3.69 4.51
N THR A 320 -42.08 3.91 4.02
CA THR A 320 -42.47 5.07 3.20
C THR A 320 -43.42 6.08 3.88
N TYR A 321 -43.91 5.78 5.09
CA TYR A 321 -44.95 6.54 5.78
C TYR A 321 -44.53 6.99 7.18
N LEU A 322 -44.87 8.24 7.52
CA LEU A 322 -44.87 8.74 8.89
C LEU A 322 -46.25 8.49 9.51
N TYR A 323 -46.30 7.95 10.72
CA TYR A 323 -47.54 7.70 11.46
C TYR A 323 -47.66 8.62 12.67
N TRP A 324 -48.88 9.07 12.99
CA TRP A 324 -49.17 9.78 14.23
C TRP A 324 -50.56 9.45 14.77
N ARG A 325 -50.72 9.61 16.08
CA ARG A 325 -52.01 9.59 16.76
C ARG A 325 -52.48 11.02 16.99
N ASP A 326 -53.73 11.28 16.64
CA ASP A 326 -54.45 12.46 17.10
C ASP A 326 -55.02 12.16 18.49
N THR A 327 -54.66 12.94 19.52
CA THR A 327 -55.10 12.70 20.90
C THR A 327 -56.50 13.25 21.19
N ALA A 328 -57.00 14.19 20.39
CA ALA A 328 -58.35 14.75 20.52
C ALA A 328 -59.41 13.91 19.80
N LEU A 329 -59.08 13.36 18.64
CA LEU A 329 -59.94 12.50 17.82
C LEU A 329 -59.73 10.99 18.08
N GLY A 330 -58.62 10.62 18.72
CA GLY A 330 -58.25 9.23 19.01
C GLY A 330 -57.79 8.42 17.80
N THR A 331 -57.68 9.03 16.62
CA THR A 331 -57.43 8.34 15.34
C THR A 331 -55.93 8.11 15.07
N LEU A 332 -55.64 7.00 14.39
CA LEU A 332 -54.34 6.74 13.76
C LEU A 332 -54.36 7.35 12.35
N ASN A 333 -53.37 8.19 12.06
CA ASN A 333 -53.21 8.90 10.80
C ASN A 333 -51.81 8.68 10.22
N TRP A 334 -51.65 8.90 8.92
CA TRP A 334 -50.38 8.71 8.23
C TRP A 334 -50.17 9.71 7.09
N ALA A 335 -48.91 9.93 6.72
CA ALA A 335 -48.51 10.72 5.56
C ALA A 335 -47.33 10.05 4.84
N GLN A 336 -47.34 10.08 3.51
CA GLN A 336 -46.20 9.63 2.72
C GLN A 336 -45.12 10.71 2.71
N LEU A 337 -43.94 10.39 3.23
CA LEU A 337 -42.81 11.33 3.23
C LEU A 337 -42.17 11.38 1.83
N PRO A 338 -41.86 12.58 1.29
CA PRO A 338 -41.32 12.69 -0.06
C PRO A 338 -39.88 12.20 -0.19
N THR A 339 -39.48 11.83 -1.40
CA THR A 339 -38.16 11.27 -1.70
C THR A 339 -37.02 12.16 -1.21
N GLY A 340 -36.16 11.63 -0.34
CA GLY A 340 -35.04 12.36 0.25
C GLY A 340 -35.39 13.24 1.45
N ALA A 341 -36.63 13.21 1.96
CA ALA A 341 -37.00 13.85 3.23
C ALA A 341 -36.50 13.09 4.47
N TYR A 342 -35.91 11.91 4.32
CA TYR A 342 -35.46 11.07 5.44
C TYR A 342 -34.01 11.32 5.87
N THR A 343 -33.27 12.17 5.16
CA THR A 343 -31.93 12.55 5.61
C THR A 343 -32.02 13.57 6.74
N GLU A 344 -31.72 13.16 7.97
CA GLU A 344 -31.22 14.03 9.04
C GLU A 344 -31.94 15.41 9.16
N VAL A 345 -31.25 16.47 8.73
CA VAL A 345 -31.70 17.87 8.74
C VAL A 345 -32.92 18.11 7.84
N ARG A 346 -33.07 17.36 6.74
CA ARG A 346 -34.26 17.43 5.86
C ARG A 346 -35.48 16.77 6.50
N LEU A 347 -35.31 15.74 7.32
CA LEU A 347 -36.40 15.14 8.08
C LEU A 347 -36.89 16.11 9.17
N ALA A 348 -35.96 16.72 9.90
CA ALA A 348 -36.25 17.81 10.83
C ALA A 348 -36.96 18.99 10.13
N ALA A 349 -36.46 19.42 8.97
CA ALA A 349 -37.07 20.52 8.21
C ALA A 349 -38.48 20.17 7.69
N TRP A 350 -38.69 18.96 7.15
CA TRP A 350 -40.00 18.54 6.63
C TRP A 350 -41.03 18.41 7.77
N VAL A 351 -40.68 17.77 8.89
CA VAL A 351 -41.56 17.64 10.06
C VAL A 351 -41.87 19.03 10.64
N SER A 352 -40.89 19.94 10.71
CA SER A 352 -41.09 21.34 11.12
C SER A 352 -42.03 22.11 10.20
N SER A 353 -42.01 21.82 8.89
CA SER A 353 -42.77 22.57 7.87
C SER A 353 -44.22 22.07 7.74
N ASN A 354 -44.51 20.83 8.12
CA ASN A 354 -45.80 20.17 7.88
C ASN A 354 -46.53 19.74 9.16
N PHE A 355 -45.84 19.68 10.31
CA PHE A 355 -46.36 19.01 11.50
C PHE A 355 -46.06 19.75 12.82
N ALA A 356 -44.81 19.72 13.30
CA ALA A 356 -44.37 20.33 14.56
C ALA A 356 -42.86 20.57 14.53
N ALA A 357 -42.38 21.57 15.28
CA ALA A 357 -40.96 21.96 15.28
C ALA A 357 -40.04 20.78 15.63
N ALA A 358 -39.07 20.49 14.76
CA ALA A 358 -38.19 19.35 14.88
C ALA A 358 -36.71 19.74 14.64
N THR A 359 -35.79 18.97 15.19
CA THR A 359 -34.34 19.25 15.15
C THR A 359 -33.56 17.94 15.15
N TYR A 360 -32.64 17.79 14.20
CA TYR A 360 -31.73 16.65 14.15
C TYR A 360 -30.45 16.93 14.95
N VAL A 361 -29.89 15.90 15.59
CA VAL A 361 -28.69 15.96 16.43
C VAL A 361 -27.64 14.98 15.91
N GLU A 362 -26.80 15.48 15.00
CA GLU A 362 -25.70 14.77 14.32
C GLU A 362 -24.81 13.95 15.27
N SER A 363 -24.44 14.52 16.42
CA SER A 363 -23.55 13.86 17.40
C SER A 363 -24.14 12.64 18.11
N ARG A 364 -25.41 12.30 17.87
CA ARG A 364 -26.05 11.05 18.34
C ARG A 364 -26.86 10.30 17.26
N ASN A 365 -27.00 10.85 16.06
CA ASN A 365 -27.98 10.41 15.06
C ASN A 365 -29.41 10.31 15.62
N GLU A 366 -29.87 11.38 16.27
CA GLU A 366 -31.19 11.50 16.89
C GLU A 366 -32.06 12.56 16.19
N LEU A 367 -33.32 12.26 15.89
CA LEU A 367 -34.33 13.28 15.57
C LEU A 367 -35.13 13.63 16.83
N LYS A 368 -35.26 14.93 17.13
CA LYS A 368 -36.12 15.47 18.18
C LYS A 368 -37.30 16.20 17.57
N VAL A 369 -38.48 16.08 18.18
CA VAL A 369 -39.71 16.77 17.77
C VAL A 369 -40.37 17.37 19.02
N ALA A 370 -40.85 18.60 18.90
CA ALA A 370 -41.59 19.29 19.96
C ALA A 370 -42.99 18.69 20.13
N TYR A 371 -43.41 18.49 21.37
CA TYR A 371 -44.73 17.98 21.72
C TYR A 371 -45.76 19.12 21.77
N ASP A 372 -46.82 19.03 20.97
CA ASP A 372 -47.87 20.07 20.85
C ASP A 372 -49.13 19.77 21.68
N GLY A 373 -49.20 18.61 22.33
CA GLY A 373 -50.35 18.14 23.13
C GLY A 373 -51.48 17.46 22.34
N ASN A 374 -51.62 17.74 21.05
CA ASN A 374 -52.71 17.25 20.19
C ASN A 374 -52.28 16.11 19.26
N ARG A 375 -50.98 16.00 18.95
CA ARG A 375 -50.45 15.06 17.96
C ARG A 375 -49.20 14.37 18.46
N LEU A 376 -49.28 13.06 18.63
CA LEU A 376 -48.13 12.22 19.00
C LEU A 376 -47.63 11.50 17.74
N ILE A 377 -46.44 11.88 17.23
CA ILE A 377 -45.77 11.10 16.19
C ILE A 377 -45.46 9.72 16.78
N LEU A 378 -46.03 8.68 16.18
CA LEU A 378 -45.76 7.31 16.58
C LEU A 378 -44.38 6.95 16.03
N ASN A 379 -43.43 7.02 16.95
CA ASN A 379 -42.02 7.36 16.76
C ASN A 379 -41.14 6.39 15.92
N ASP A 380 -41.73 5.37 15.27
CA ASP A 380 -41.29 3.88 15.22
C ASP A 380 -41.16 2.00 17.59
N GLN A 381 -41.12 2.33 18.94
CA GLN A 381 -41.49 1.60 20.14
C GLN A 381 -43.02 1.63 20.35
N GLU A 382 -43.75 2.56 19.72
CA GLU A 382 -45.21 2.77 19.91
C GLU A 382 -46.12 1.99 18.94
N LEU A 383 -45.78 1.90 17.66
CA LEU A 383 -46.35 0.84 16.79
C LEU A 383 -45.91 -0.53 17.35
N ARG A 384 -44.70 -0.60 17.92
CA ARG A 384 -44.25 -1.73 18.73
C ARG A 384 -44.87 -1.81 20.15
N THR A 385 -45.66 -0.89 20.70
CA THR A 385 -46.42 -1.24 21.93
C THR A 385 -47.62 -2.14 21.62
N GLN A 386 -47.86 -2.42 20.33
CA GLN A 386 -48.63 -3.57 19.87
C GLN A 386 -47.74 -4.83 19.68
N PHE A 387 -46.41 -4.70 19.55
CA PHE A 387 -45.39 -5.77 19.38
C PHE A 387 -43.93 -5.34 19.85
N PRO A 388 -43.48 -5.58 21.12
CA PRO A 388 -42.71 -4.69 22.06
C PRO A 388 -41.25 -4.16 21.83
N GLY A 389 -40.83 -3.18 22.69
CA GLY A 389 -39.47 -2.57 22.85
C GLY A 389 -39.26 -1.76 24.18
N PHE A 390 -38.04 -1.28 24.52
CA PHE A 390 -37.63 -0.83 25.90
C PHE A 390 -37.08 0.62 26.09
N ILE A 391 -36.79 1.05 27.35
CA ILE A 391 -36.38 2.41 27.79
C ILE A 391 -34.93 2.41 28.35
N ASN A 392 -34.18 3.52 28.25
CA ASN A 392 -32.78 3.59 28.73
C ASN A 392 -32.61 3.85 30.24
N GLU A 393 -31.44 3.50 30.78
CA GLU A 393 -31.10 3.53 32.21
C GLU A 393 -31.18 4.92 32.87
N ALA A 394 -31.10 5.98 32.06
CA ALA A 394 -31.16 7.35 32.56
C ALA A 394 -32.61 7.86 32.76
N GLY A 395 -33.64 7.11 32.35
CA GLY A 395 -35.06 7.44 32.50
C GLY A 395 -35.57 8.64 31.69
N ASN A 396 -34.66 9.42 31.10
CA ASN A 396 -34.94 10.72 30.48
C ASN A 396 -35.12 10.66 28.95
N GLN A 397 -35.01 9.48 28.33
CA GLN A 397 -35.15 9.29 26.88
C GLN A 397 -35.87 7.96 26.56
N GLN A 398 -36.81 8.03 25.61
CA GLN A 398 -37.51 6.88 25.02
C GLN A 398 -36.77 6.46 23.75
N VAL A 399 -36.54 5.16 23.51
CA VAL A 399 -35.54 4.68 22.54
C VAL A 399 -36.14 3.84 21.42
N PHE A 400 -36.03 4.38 20.21
CA PHE A 400 -36.85 4.00 19.07
C PHE A 400 -36.16 3.00 18.15
N THR A 401 -36.06 1.76 18.63
CA THR A 401 -35.47 0.60 17.91
C THR A 401 -36.21 0.16 16.64
N PHE A 402 -37.21 0.91 16.17
CA PHE A 402 -37.84 0.74 14.86
C PHE A 402 -37.30 1.64 13.75
N VAL A 403 -36.86 2.88 14.02
CA VAL A 403 -36.39 3.80 12.96
C VAL A 403 -35.06 3.29 12.39
N GLN A 404 -35.13 2.40 11.41
CA GLN A 404 -33.95 1.80 10.82
C GLN A 404 -33.37 2.75 9.76
N MET A 405 -32.69 3.81 10.23
CA MET A 405 -31.89 4.77 9.43
C MET A 405 -30.81 4.10 8.57
N GLN A 406 -30.64 2.78 8.72
CA GLN A 406 -29.80 1.89 7.94
C GLN A 406 -30.69 0.70 7.47
N PRO A 407 -31.47 0.81 6.37
CA PRO A 407 -32.56 -0.12 6.05
C PRO A 407 -32.13 -1.57 5.77
N TYR A 408 -30.83 -1.79 5.53
CA TYR A 408 -30.22 -3.11 5.41
C TYR A 408 -29.21 -3.33 6.54
N SER A 409 -29.18 -4.51 7.16
CA SER A 409 -28.12 -4.89 8.13
C SER A 409 -26.85 -5.37 7.42
N ALA A 410 -27.03 -6.02 6.27
CA ALA A 410 -25.98 -6.29 5.29
C ALA A 410 -26.60 -6.40 3.89
N ILE A 411 -25.79 -6.08 2.89
CA ILE A 411 -26.09 -6.28 1.46
C ILE A 411 -25.07 -7.24 0.87
N TYR A 412 -25.42 -7.89 -0.23
CA TYR A 412 -24.67 -8.98 -0.83
C TYR A 412 -24.32 -8.63 -2.26
N LEU A 413 -23.02 -8.60 -2.57
CA LEU A 413 -22.53 -8.50 -3.93
C LEU A 413 -22.47 -9.90 -4.54
N ARG A 414 -23.18 -10.05 -5.65
CA ARG A 414 -23.34 -11.31 -6.40
C ARG A 414 -22.69 -11.19 -7.77
N CYS A 415 -22.16 -12.29 -8.29
CA CYS A 415 -21.71 -12.37 -9.67
C CYS A 415 -22.16 -13.67 -10.33
N SER A 416 -23.19 -13.60 -11.18
CA SER A 416 -23.73 -14.78 -11.86
C SER A 416 -22.76 -15.36 -12.91
N SER A 417 -21.86 -14.54 -13.48
CA SER A 417 -20.76 -15.02 -14.33
C SER A 417 -19.74 -15.90 -13.59
N LEU A 418 -19.72 -15.88 -12.25
CA LEU A 418 -18.82 -16.68 -11.40
C LEU A 418 -19.56 -17.75 -10.55
N ALA A 419 -20.90 -17.72 -10.53
CA ALA A 419 -21.73 -18.55 -9.65
C ALA A 419 -21.55 -20.05 -9.83
N ASN A 420 -21.34 -20.53 -11.07
CA ASN A 420 -21.14 -21.95 -11.37
C ASN A 420 -19.78 -22.50 -10.92
N ALA A 421 -18.88 -21.63 -10.44
CA ALA A 421 -17.51 -21.96 -10.05
C ALA A 421 -17.18 -21.60 -8.59
N ALA A 422 -17.87 -20.62 -8.02
CA ALA A 422 -17.66 -20.17 -6.65
C ALA A 422 -18.13 -21.22 -5.62
N GLU A 423 -17.29 -21.52 -4.63
CA GLU A 423 -17.67 -22.39 -3.49
C GLU A 423 -18.60 -21.68 -2.48
N THR A 424 -18.87 -20.39 -2.62
CA THR A 424 -19.77 -19.65 -1.71
C THR A 424 -21.23 -20.09 -1.87
N VAL A 425 -21.83 -20.48 -0.75
CA VAL A 425 -23.29 -20.64 -0.62
C VAL A 425 -23.82 -19.54 0.27
N GLY A 426 -24.69 -18.69 -0.27
CA GLY A 426 -25.42 -17.67 0.46
C GLY A 426 -26.69 -18.22 1.13
N PRO A 427 -27.41 -17.40 1.93
CA PRO A 427 -28.62 -17.81 2.64
C PRO A 427 -29.74 -18.36 1.74
N LEU A 428 -29.74 -18.00 0.45
CA LEU A 428 -30.74 -18.38 -0.55
C LEU A 428 -30.11 -19.00 -1.83
N GLY A 429 -28.86 -19.48 -1.76
CA GLY A 429 -28.19 -20.17 -2.88
C GLY A 429 -26.84 -19.59 -3.31
N HIS A 430 -26.35 -20.04 -4.46
CA HIS A 430 -25.04 -19.69 -5.02
C HIS A 430 -25.05 -18.37 -5.80
N ASP A 431 -23.92 -17.64 -5.78
CA ASP A 431 -23.51 -16.46 -6.59
C ASP A 431 -22.89 -15.32 -5.77
N ILE A 432 -23.01 -15.34 -4.43
CA ILE A 432 -22.46 -14.30 -3.54
C ILE A 432 -20.92 -14.34 -3.55
N ILE A 433 -20.31 -13.19 -3.88
CA ILE A 433 -18.85 -12.99 -3.88
C ILE A 433 -18.35 -12.07 -2.75
N ALA A 434 -19.22 -11.23 -2.17
CA ALA A 434 -18.92 -10.49 -0.94
C ALA A 434 -20.19 -10.18 -0.13
N LYS A 435 -20.05 -10.16 1.21
CA LYS A 435 -21.04 -9.62 2.15
C LYS A 435 -20.54 -8.28 2.66
N ILE A 436 -21.32 -7.23 2.42
CA ILE A 436 -21.02 -5.86 2.84
C ILE A 436 -21.87 -5.57 4.08
N VAL A 437 -21.24 -5.42 5.24
CA VAL A 437 -21.95 -5.13 6.50
C VAL A 437 -22.23 -3.63 6.57
N CYS A 438 -23.50 -3.26 6.58
CA CYS A 438 -23.93 -1.90 6.84
C CYS A 438 -23.70 -1.58 8.34
N LYS A 439 -23.01 -0.48 8.64
CA LYS A 439 -22.69 -0.03 10.02
C LYS A 439 -23.02 1.44 10.30
N GLN A 440 -23.48 2.15 9.28
CA GLN A 440 -23.76 3.58 9.28
C GLN A 440 -25.04 3.81 8.47
N GLY A 441 -25.82 4.83 8.84
CA GLY A 441 -27.09 5.15 8.18
C GLY A 441 -26.93 5.94 6.89
N VAL A 442 -28.07 6.45 6.40
CA VAL A 442 -28.13 7.40 5.28
C VAL A 442 -27.16 8.58 5.48
N GLY A 443 -26.56 9.08 4.41
CA GLY A 443 -25.57 10.17 4.41
C GLY A 443 -24.12 9.71 4.33
N HIS A 444 -23.84 8.43 4.62
CA HIS A 444 -22.48 7.88 4.65
C HIS A 444 -22.10 7.12 3.37
N ILE A 445 -20.84 7.26 2.96
CA ILE A 445 -20.21 6.36 1.99
C ILE A 445 -19.86 5.06 2.71
N MET A 446 -20.43 3.94 2.25
CA MET A 446 -20.08 2.63 2.78
C MET A 446 -18.82 2.11 2.08
N GLU A 447 -17.80 1.80 2.87
CA GLU A 447 -16.57 1.14 2.42
C GLU A 447 -16.43 -0.26 3.05
N ALA A 448 -16.03 -1.25 2.27
CA ALA A 448 -15.83 -2.63 2.72
C ALA A 448 -14.78 -3.41 1.90
N ASP A 449 -14.19 -4.40 2.55
CA ASP A 449 -13.24 -5.36 1.97
C ASP A 449 -13.62 -6.79 2.38
N THR A 450 -13.39 -7.76 1.51
CA THR A 450 -13.32 -9.17 1.90
C THR A 450 -12.12 -9.35 2.83
N HIS A 451 -12.33 -9.92 4.02
CA HIS A 451 -11.25 -10.23 4.97
C HIS A 451 -10.14 -11.06 4.29
N GLU A 452 -8.87 -10.77 4.59
CA GLU A 452 -7.69 -11.42 3.99
C GLU A 452 -7.74 -12.97 4.03
N ASN A 453 -8.38 -13.55 5.05
CA ASN A 453 -8.56 -15.00 5.23
C ASN A 453 -9.81 -15.61 4.56
N HIS A 454 -10.65 -14.82 3.88
CA HIS A 454 -11.99 -15.24 3.41
C HIS A 454 -12.15 -15.16 1.88
N MET A 455 -11.09 -15.55 1.15
CA MET A 455 -11.10 -15.63 -0.32
C MET A 455 -11.98 -16.79 -0.80
N VAL A 456 -12.84 -16.54 -1.79
CA VAL A 456 -13.73 -17.51 -2.42
C VAL A 456 -12.93 -18.39 -3.38
N ASN A 457 -12.97 -19.71 -3.23
CA ASN A 457 -12.40 -20.61 -4.24
C ASN A 457 -13.29 -20.63 -5.49
N VAL A 458 -12.69 -20.51 -6.67
CA VAL A 458 -13.34 -20.46 -7.99
C VAL A 458 -12.83 -21.64 -8.81
N ARG A 459 -13.70 -22.63 -9.05
CA ARG A 459 -13.35 -23.93 -9.67
C ARG A 459 -13.43 -23.93 -11.20
N GLY A 460 -12.45 -24.58 -11.83
CA GLY A 460 -12.48 -24.95 -13.24
C GLY A 460 -11.95 -23.89 -14.21
N PRO A 461 -11.78 -24.24 -15.49
CA PRO A 461 -11.33 -23.29 -16.50
C PRO A 461 -12.47 -22.33 -16.87
N ILE A 462 -12.27 -21.03 -16.63
CA ILE A 462 -13.26 -19.99 -16.93
C ILE A 462 -12.66 -18.95 -17.85
N THR A 463 -13.38 -18.62 -18.91
CA THR A 463 -13.02 -17.56 -19.87
C THR A 463 -14.08 -16.48 -19.77
N LEU A 464 -13.71 -15.32 -19.20
CA LEU A 464 -14.63 -14.24 -18.86
C LEU A 464 -14.23 -12.96 -19.57
N ARG A 465 -15.21 -12.33 -20.23
CA ARG A 465 -15.12 -10.95 -20.72
C ARG A 465 -16.26 -10.10 -20.18
N TYR A 466 -17.48 -10.65 -20.17
CA TYR A 466 -18.65 -9.99 -19.62
C TYR A 466 -18.97 -10.54 -18.22
N LEU A 467 -18.85 -9.67 -17.22
CA LEU A 467 -19.10 -9.94 -15.82
C LEU A 467 -20.44 -9.33 -15.42
N ARG A 468 -21.38 -10.17 -14.95
CA ARG A 468 -22.70 -9.75 -14.48
C ARG A 468 -22.70 -9.62 -12.97
N PHE A 469 -23.07 -8.45 -12.46
CA PHE A 469 -23.08 -8.14 -11.03
C PHE A 469 -24.47 -7.72 -10.57
N LYS A 470 -24.87 -8.20 -9.38
CA LYS A 470 -26.06 -7.71 -8.68
C LYS A 470 -25.70 -7.36 -7.25
N LEU A 471 -26.26 -6.26 -6.75
CA LEU A 471 -26.21 -5.90 -5.33
C LEU A 471 -27.62 -6.16 -4.74
N THR A 472 -27.73 -7.06 -3.76
CA THR A 472 -29.03 -7.46 -3.20
C THR A 472 -29.10 -7.35 -1.68
N ASP A 473 -30.32 -7.34 -1.15
CA ASP A 473 -30.58 -7.64 0.25
C ASP A 473 -30.49 -9.15 0.54
N TYR A 474 -30.87 -9.56 1.76
CA TYR A 474 -30.88 -10.97 2.19
C TYR A 474 -31.99 -11.82 1.54
N GLU A 475 -32.99 -11.19 0.91
CA GLU A 475 -34.11 -11.84 0.21
C GLU A 475 -33.82 -11.99 -1.29
N SER A 476 -32.67 -11.50 -1.75
CA SER A 476 -32.24 -11.43 -3.15
C SER A 476 -32.91 -10.33 -3.97
N ASN A 477 -33.62 -9.39 -3.34
CA ASN A 477 -34.12 -8.19 -4.03
C ASN A 477 -32.95 -7.28 -4.40
N VAL A 478 -32.94 -6.77 -5.63
CA VAL A 478 -31.93 -5.79 -6.09
C VAL A 478 -32.13 -4.47 -5.34
N VAL A 479 -31.08 -3.98 -4.66
CA VAL A 479 -31.14 -2.71 -3.92
C VAL A 479 -31.07 -1.51 -4.86
N ASN A 480 -31.73 -0.40 -4.53
CA ASN A 480 -31.80 0.76 -5.41
C ASN A 480 -30.65 1.75 -5.16
N LEU A 481 -29.66 1.78 -6.06
CA LEU A 481 -28.53 2.72 -6.00
C LEU A 481 -28.81 4.12 -6.57
N ARG A 482 -30.06 4.43 -6.96
CA ARG A 482 -30.57 5.79 -7.23
C ARG A 482 -29.70 6.66 -8.17
N GLY A 483 -28.98 6.04 -9.10
CA GLY A 483 -28.10 6.71 -10.07
C GLY A 483 -26.68 7.02 -9.57
N THR A 484 -26.26 6.49 -8.42
CA THR A 484 -24.88 6.58 -7.92
C THR A 484 -24.09 5.30 -8.24
N SER A 485 -22.76 5.38 -8.18
CA SER A 485 -21.87 4.26 -8.52
C SER A 485 -21.64 3.27 -7.38
N LEU A 486 -21.76 1.98 -7.69
CA LEU A 486 -21.02 0.91 -7.01
C LEU A 486 -19.66 0.77 -7.69
N SER A 487 -18.56 0.79 -6.93
CA SER A 487 -17.24 0.43 -7.44
C SER A 487 -16.49 -0.51 -6.49
N PHE A 488 -15.64 -1.37 -7.06
CA PHE A 488 -14.87 -2.37 -6.32
C PHE A 488 -13.72 -2.91 -7.18
N CYS A 489 -12.82 -3.66 -6.54
CA CYS A 489 -11.70 -4.33 -7.16
C CYS A 489 -11.85 -5.85 -6.97
N LEU A 490 -11.92 -6.60 -8.07
CA LEU A 490 -11.81 -8.06 -8.03
C LEU A 490 -10.35 -8.47 -8.11
N TYR A 491 -9.96 -9.42 -7.26
CA TYR A 491 -8.63 -9.98 -7.18
C TYR A 491 -8.73 -11.48 -7.44
N LEU A 492 -8.07 -11.97 -8.49
CA LEU A 492 -8.09 -13.37 -8.92
C LEU A 492 -6.67 -13.93 -8.82
N ASP A 493 -6.44 -14.77 -7.82
CA ASP A 493 -5.18 -15.46 -7.55
C ASP A 493 -5.17 -16.83 -8.26
N GLY A 494 -4.51 -16.90 -9.42
CA GLY A 494 -4.42 -18.10 -10.28
C GLY A 494 -3.09 -18.87 -10.20
#